data_AF-A0A7J3LLY8-F1
#
_entry.id   AF-A0A7J3LLY8-F1
#
_cell.length_a   1.000
_cell.length_b   1.000
_cell.length_c   1.000
_cell.angle_alpha   90.00
_cell.angle_beta   90.00
_cell.angle_gamma   90.00
#
_symmetry.space_group_name_H-M   'P 1'
#
loop_
_entity.id
_entity.type
_entity.pdbx_description
1 polymer ?
#
loop_
_entity_poly.entity_id
_entity_poly.type
_entity_poly.pdbx_seq_one_letter_code
_entity_poly.pdbx_strand_id
1 'polypeptide(L)'
;MNDGFKSREVGDAYTYLAHRRDTNLLICFVVGKWNDLTYDEFYKMLSLRLRFPTRKRRVTIYSDGNKQNISGIENNFPQGSVNYGARKKIRDGQNVVGVVSKIILGNMSKADIPITGMDGFCSKLRERISCFSRKARSFAKRKLCIEQRLEIFSVQHNFIEHQNGVTPAMKEGLIGKTLTWEKIFHVRLTTLK
;
A
#
# COMPACT_ATOMS: atom_id res chain seq x y z
N MET A 1 -13.51 23.68 19.77
CA MET A 1 -12.85 22.98 18.64
C MET A 1 -12.08 21.77 19.18
N ASN A 2 -12.04 20.64 18.45
CA ASN A 2 -11.05 19.54 18.53
C ASN A 2 -11.36 18.16 19.16
N ASP A 3 -12.61 17.73 19.39
CA ASP A 3 -12.85 16.29 19.66
C ASP A 3 -12.84 15.45 18.37
N GLY A 4 -13.36 15.98 17.26
CA GLY A 4 -13.30 15.32 15.95
C GLY A 4 -11.90 15.23 15.33
N PHE A 5 -10.98 16.14 15.70
CA PHE A 5 -9.60 16.14 15.21
C PHE A 5 -8.74 15.13 15.98
N LYS A 6 -8.89 15.08 17.32
CA LYS A 6 -8.20 14.09 18.17
C LYS A 6 -8.54 12.65 17.80
N SER A 7 -9.80 12.36 17.43
CA SER A 7 -10.23 11.01 17.06
C SER A 7 -9.63 10.51 15.74
N ARG A 8 -9.27 11.41 14.82
CA ARG A 8 -8.61 11.08 13.53
C ARG A 8 -7.12 10.80 13.70
N GLU A 9 -6.46 11.49 14.62
CA GLU A 9 -5.02 11.36 14.82
C GLU A 9 -4.62 10.28 15.83
N VAL A 10 -5.50 9.92 16.75
CA VAL A 10 -5.18 9.04 17.88
C VAL A 10 -6.14 7.85 17.91
N GLY A 11 -5.61 6.66 18.22
CA GLY A 11 -6.39 5.45 18.46
C GLY A 11 -6.12 4.37 17.41
N ASP A 12 -7.12 3.54 17.14
CA ASP A 12 -7.01 2.51 16.11
C ASP A 12 -6.82 3.14 14.74
N ALA A 13 -5.79 2.71 14.04
CA ALA A 13 -5.44 3.17 12.70
C ALA A 13 -5.05 1.97 11.84
N TYR A 14 -5.48 2.03 10.58
CA TYR A 14 -5.24 1.04 9.56
C TYR A 14 -4.26 1.63 8.54
N THR A 15 -3.40 0.77 8.00
CA THR A 15 -2.49 1.13 6.91
C THR A 15 -2.97 0.47 5.64
N TYR A 16 -3.26 1.28 4.64
CA TYR A 16 -3.59 0.86 3.28
C TYR A 16 -2.32 0.94 2.45
N LEU A 17 -1.97 -0.12 1.74
CA LEU A 17 -0.69 -0.26 1.06
C LEU A 17 -0.93 -0.76 -0.37
N ALA A 18 -0.22 -0.18 -1.32
CA ALA A 18 -0.12 -0.72 -2.67
C ALA A 18 1.34 -1.10 -2.93
N HIS A 19 1.59 -2.35 -3.31
CA HIS A 19 2.89 -2.74 -3.82
C HIS A 19 2.75 -3.40 -5.19
N ARG A 20 3.78 -3.25 -6.02
CA ARG A 20 3.90 -3.97 -7.26
C ARG A 20 4.25 -5.44 -6.97
N ARG A 21 3.48 -6.37 -7.52
CA ARG A 21 3.68 -7.81 -7.27
C ARG A 21 5.04 -8.31 -7.78
N ASP A 22 5.42 -7.92 -8.98
CA ASP A 22 6.58 -8.51 -9.67
C ASP A 22 7.91 -7.99 -9.12
N THR A 23 7.94 -6.71 -8.74
CA THR A 23 9.16 -6.03 -8.29
C THR A 23 9.22 -5.86 -6.77
N ASN A 24 8.12 -6.11 -6.07
CA ASN A 24 7.90 -5.76 -4.67
C ASN A 24 8.03 -4.26 -4.37
N LEU A 25 7.95 -3.37 -5.36
CA LEU A 25 8.02 -1.93 -5.13
C LEU A 25 6.81 -1.49 -4.29
N LEU A 26 7.04 -0.87 -3.13
CA LEU A 26 6.00 -0.18 -2.38
C LEU A 26 5.66 1.13 -3.10
N ILE A 27 4.47 1.21 -3.69
CA ILE A 27 4.05 2.34 -4.54
C ILE A 27 3.53 3.48 -3.66
N CYS A 28 2.59 3.17 -2.77
CA CYS A 28 2.01 4.12 -1.84
C CYS A 28 1.49 3.47 -0.58
N PHE A 29 1.26 4.31 0.42
CA PHE A 29 0.51 3.96 1.60
C PHE A 29 -0.34 5.14 2.06
N VAL A 30 -1.41 4.85 2.79
CA VAL A 30 -2.21 5.83 3.53
C VAL A 30 -2.51 5.26 4.91
N VAL A 31 -2.46 6.10 5.94
CA VAL A 31 -2.83 5.74 7.31
C VAL A 31 -4.12 6.45 7.68
N GLY A 32 -5.10 5.71 8.18
CA GLY A 32 -6.35 6.31 8.60
C GLY A 32 -7.32 5.32 9.23
N LYS A 33 -8.59 5.68 9.26
CA LYS A 33 -9.64 4.83 9.84
C LYS A 33 -10.16 3.86 8.78
N TRP A 34 -10.95 2.90 9.22
CA TRP A 34 -11.68 2.03 8.30
C TRP A 34 -12.95 2.72 7.80
N ASN A 35 -12.80 3.62 6.82
CA ASN A 35 -13.91 4.36 6.24
C ASN A 35 -13.65 4.76 4.78
N ASP A 36 -14.69 5.19 4.10
CA ASP A 36 -14.65 5.52 2.67
C ASP A 36 -13.68 6.66 2.34
N LEU A 37 -13.52 7.63 3.25
CA LEU A 37 -12.59 8.76 3.07
C LEU A 37 -11.13 8.29 2.99
N THR A 38 -10.72 7.37 3.87
CA THR A 38 -9.34 6.84 3.83
C THR A 38 -9.11 5.95 2.61
N TYR A 39 -10.13 5.22 2.15
CA TYR A 39 -10.05 4.46 0.89
C TYR A 39 -9.92 5.39 -0.32
N ASP A 40 -10.70 6.46 -0.39
CA ASP A 40 -10.62 7.44 -1.48
C ASP A 40 -9.24 8.11 -1.52
N GLU A 41 -8.72 8.54 -0.37
CA GLU A 41 -7.36 9.08 -0.24
C GLU A 41 -6.31 8.07 -0.72
N PHE A 42 -6.45 6.79 -0.37
CA PHE A 42 -5.55 5.73 -0.82
C PHE A 42 -5.58 5.54 -2.35
N TYR A 43 -6.75 5.44 -2.96
CA TYR A 43 -6.86 5.25 -4.41
C TYR A 43 -6.47 6.49 -5.20
N LYS A 44 -6.70 7.70 -4.65
CA LYS A 44 -6.17 8.95 -5.18
C LYS A 44 -4.65 8.96 -5.19
N MET A 45 -4.01 8.61 -4.07
CA MET A 45 -2.55 8.53 -3.98
C MET A 45 -1.99 7.47 -4.93
N LEU A 46 -2.67 6.34 -5.06
CA LEU A 46 -2.29 5.29 -6.00
C LEU A 46 -2.37 5.78 -7.45
N SER A 47 -3.46 6.41 -7.86
CA SER A 47 -3.65 6.87 -9.25
C SER A 47 -2.61 7.92 -9.66
N LEU A 48 -2.23 8.81 -8.75
CA LEU A 48 -1.20 9.83 -8.96
C LEU A 48 0.22 9.27 -9.12
N ARG A 49 0.51 8.11 -8.53
CA ARG A 49 1.85 7.49 -8.56
C ARG A 49 2.00 6.44 -9.67
N LEU A 50 0.92 6.12 -10.36
CA LEU A 50 0.93 5.21 -11.49
C LEU A 50 1.05 5.98 -12.80
N ARG A 51 1.63 5.33 -13.82
CA ARG A 51 1.49 5.82 -15.19
C ARG A 51 0.00 5.91 -15.53
N PHE A 52 -0.44 7.07 -16.00
CA PHE A 52 -1.85 7.34 -16.29
C PHE A 52 -2.49 6.19 -17.08
N PRO A 53 -3.46 5.46 -16.50
CA PRO A 53 -4.06 4.30 -17.13
C PRO A 53 -5.12 4.71 -18.15
N THR A 54 -5.29 3.90 -19.20
CA THR A 54 -6.26 4.14 -20.27
C THR A 54 -7.03 2.86 -20.57
N ARG A 55 -8.08 2.95 -21.39
CA ARG A 55 -8.83 1.77 -21.83
C ARG A 55 -7.96 0.72 -22.54
N LYS A 56 -6.91 1.16 -23.26
CA LYS A 56 -5.95 0.30 -23.97
C LYS A 56 -4.82 -0.20 -23.07
N ARG A 57 -4.41 0.61 -22.08
CA ARG A 57 -3.36 0.29 -21.11
C ARG A 57 -3.96 0.32 -19.72
N ARG A 58 -4.57 -0.78 -19.32
CA ARG A 58 -5.25 -0.88 -18.04
C ARG A 58 -4.26 -1.13 -16.91
N VAL A 59 -4.53 -0.55 -15.75
CA VAL A 59 -3.90 -1.01 -14.50
C VAL A 59 -4.66 -2.23 -13.99
N THR A 60 -3.92 -3.18 -13.43
CA THR A 60 -4.51 -4.36 -12.81
C THR A 60 -4.33 -4.30 -11.30
N ILE A 61 -5.43 -4.33 -10.56
CA ILE A 61 -5.47 -4.22 -9.11
C ILE A 61 -6.01 -5.52 -8.52
N TYR A 62 -5.36 -6.00 -7.47
CA TYR A 62 -5.79 -7.15 -6.68
C TYR A 62 -5.91 -6.74 -5.22
N SER A 63 -7.05 -6.97 -4.60
CA SER A 63 -7.23 -6.68 -3.18
C SER A 63 -8.20 -7.66 -2.51
N ASP A 64 -8.50 -7.40 -1.25
CA ASP A 64 -9.60 -8.07 -0.57
C ASP A 64 -10.97 -7.66 -1.16
N GLY A 65 -12.01 -8.39 -0.77
CA GLY A 65 -13.38 -8.14 -1.24
C GLY A 65 -14.11 -6.97 -0.56
N ASN A 66 -13.41 -5.97 -0.01
CA ASN A 66 -14.07 -4.84 0.65
C ASN A 66 -14.78 -3.95 -0.38
N LYS A 67 -16.04 -3.60 -0.09
CA LYS A 67 -16.89 -2.82 -1.01
C LYS A 67 -16.29 -1.45 -1.36
N GLN A 68 -15.57 -0.85 -0.42
CA GLN A 68 -14.93 0.46 -0.56
C GLN A 68 -13.83 0.49 -1.63
N ASN A 69 -13.28 -0.68 -2.00
CA ASN A 69 -12.33 -0.77 -3.10
C ASN A 69 -12.98 -0.38 -4.43
N ILE A 70 -14.23 -0.76 -4.64
CA ILE A 70 -14.93 -0.50 -5.90
C ILE A 70 -15.16 0.99 -6.07
N SER A 71 -15.75 1.66 -5.07
CA SER A 71 -15.99 3.11 -5.11
C SER A 71 -14.69 3.90 -5.20
N GLY A 72 -13.66 3.51 -4.44
CA GLY A 72 -12.35 4.16 -4.51
C GLY A 72 -11.71 4.07 -5.90
N ILE A 73 -11.83 2.93 -6.58
CA ILE A 73 -11.37 2.76 -7.96
C ILE A 73 -12.17 3.63 -8.92
N GLU A 74 -13.50 3.58 -8.86
CA GLU A 74 -14.38 4.32 -9.77
C GLU A 74 -14.22 5.83 -9.66
N ASN A 75 -13.96 6.35 -8.46
CA ASN A 75 -13.75 7.78 -8.22
C ASN A 75 -12.40 8.30 -8.73
N ASN A 76 -11.36 7.46 -8.72
CA ASN A 76 -9.97 7.91 -8.90
C ASN A 76 -9.31 7.44 -10.19
N PHE A 77 -9.95 6.53 -10.94
CA PHE A 77 -9.43 6.00 -12.19
C PHE A 77 -10.40 6.26 -13.35
N PRO A 78 -9.89 6.57 -14.56
CA PRO A 78 -10.75 6.72 -15.73
C PRO A 78 -11.60 5.48 -16.00
N GLN A 79 -12.84 5.67 -16.43
CA GLN A 79 -13.77 4.57 -16.71
C GLN A 79 -13.20 3.59 -17.74
N GLY A 80 -13.19 2.30 -17.38
CA GLY A 80 -12.68 1.21 -18.21
C GLY A 80 -11.15 1.11 -18.29
N SER A 81 -10.42 1.83 -17.42
CA SER A 81 -8.96 1.80 -17.35
C SER A 81 -8.40 0.82 -16.30
N VAL A 82 -9.25 0.10 -15.57
CA VAL A 82 -8.86 -0.81 -14.48
C VAL A 82 -9.40 -2.22 -14.72
N ASN A 83 -8.53 -3.22 -14.53
CA ASN A 83 -8.95 -4.59 -14.24
C ASN A 83 -8.86 -4.80 -12.73
N TYR A 84 -9.94 -5.25 -12.09
CA TYR A 84 -9.98 -5.42 -10.64
C TYR A 84 -10.41 -6.83 -10.26
N GLY A 85 -9.53 -7.54 -9.56
CA GLY A 85 -9.77 -8.85 -8.98
C GLY A 85 -9.82 -8.79 -7.47
N ALA A 86 -10.86 -9.37 -6.87
CA ALA A 86 -11.04 -9.43 -5.43
C ALA A 86 -10.88 -10.87 -4.92
N ARG A 87 -10.14 -11.03 -3.81
CA ARG A 87 -10.05 -12.30 -3.10
C ARG A 87 -10.82 -12.21 -1.78
N LYS A 88 -11.85 -13.05 -1.63
CA LYS A 88 -12.69 -13.10 -0.43
C LYS A 88 -12.52 -14.43 0.29
N LYS A 89 -12.23 -14.37 1.59
CA LYS A 89 -12.23 -15.55 2.47
C LYS A 89 -13.68 -15.90 2.79
N ILE A 90 -14.07 -17.16 2.55
CA ILE A 90 -15.32 -17.72 3.06
C ILE A 90 -15.05 -18.13 4.51
N ARG A 91 -15.91 -17.68 5.41
CA ARG A 91 -15.82 -18.00 6.82
C ARG A 91 -17.05 -18.75 7.29
N ASP A 92 -16.83 -19.71 8.17
CA ASP A 92 -17.85 -20.34 9.00
C ASP A 92 -17.53 -19.98 10.45
N GLY A 93 -18.33 -19.09 11.03
CA GLY A 93 -17.99 -18.40 12.27
C GLY A 93 -16.62 -17.71 12.20
N GLN A 94 -15.70 -18.12 13.08
CA GLN A 94 -14.33 -17.57 13.13
C GLN A 94 -13.36 -18.27 12.17
N ASN A 95 -13.72 -19.45 11.65
CA ASN A 95 -12.86 -20.29 10.84
C ASN A 95 -12.91 -19.88 9.37
N VAL A 96 -11.77 -19.91 8.69
CA VAL A 96 -11.70 -19.73 7.24
C VAL A 96 -11.87 -21.10 6.58
N VAL A 97 -13.02 -21.33 5.95
CA VAL A 97 -13.39 -22.61 5.32
C VAL A 97 -13.12 -22.65 3.82
N GLY A 98 -12.77 -21.51 3.23
CA GLY A 98 -12.42 -21.45 1.81
C GLY A 98 -12.00 -20.05 1.38
N VAL A 99 -11.55 -19.94 0.13
CA VAL A 99 -11.18 -18.65 -0.47
C VAL A 99 -11.68 -18.61 -1.90
N VAL A 100 -12.39 -17.53 -2.25
CA VAL A 100 -12.95 -17.32 -3.59
C VAL A 100 -12.29 -16.11 -4.24
N SER A 101 -11.90 -16.27 -5.49
CA SER A 101 -11.42 -15.19 -6.36
C SER A 101 -12.54 -14.75 -7.29
N LYS A 102 -12.83 -13.45 -7.33
CA LYS A 102 -13.87 -12.85 -8.18
C LYS A 102 -13.26 -11.74 -9.03
N ILE A 103 -13.57 -11.76 -10.33
CA ILE A 103 -13.30 -10.64 -11.23
C ILE A 103 -14.45 -9.65 -11.04
N ILE A 104 -14.11 -8.42 -10.66
CA ILE A 104 -15.10 -7.36 -10.39
C ILE A 104 -15.17 -6.38 -11.56
N LEU A 105 -14.02 -5.95 -12.08
CA LEU A 105 -13.93 -5.04 -13.23
C LEU A 105 -12.97 -5.60 -14.28
N GLY A 106 -13.28 -5.31 -15.54
CA GLY A 106 -12.41 -5.63 -16.67
C GLY A 106 -12.34 -7.12 -17.00
N ASN A 107 -11.24 -7.54 -17.62
CA ASN A 107 -11.04 -8.91 -18.05
C ASN A 107 -9.63 -9.38 -17.64
N MET A 108 -9.55 -10.51 -16.93
CA MET A 108 -8.31 -11.07 -16.39
C MET A 108 -8.50 -12.55 -16.02
N SER A 109 -7.41 -13.27 -15.76
CA SER A 109 -7.50 -14.64 -15.26
C SER A 109 -7.76 -14.67 -13.75
N LYS A 110 -8.62 -15.58 -13.29
CA LYS A 110 -8.80 -15.85 -11.85
C LYS A 110 -7.53 -16.38 -11.19
N ALA A 111 -6.66 -17.04 -11.96
CA ALA A 111 -5.39 -17.56 -11.48
C ALA A 111 -4.42 -16.45 -11.04
N ASP A 112 -4.61 -15.21 -11.52
CA ASP A 112 -3.77 -14.07 -11.18
C ASP A 112 -4.26 -13.33 -9.92
N ILE A 113 -5.46 -13.63 -9.42
CA ILE A 113 -6.05 -12.97 -8.24
C ILE A 113 -5.39 -13.30 -6.89
N PRO A 114 -4.68 -14.43 -6.67
CA PRO A 114 -4.03 -14.69 -5.39
C PRO A 114 -3.16 -13.54 -4.88
N ILE A 115 -3.47 -13.07 -3.66
CA ILE A 115 -2.77 -11.97 -2.96
C ILE A 115 -1.76 -12.47 -1.92
N THR A 116 -1.27 -13.71 -2.03
CA THR A 116 -0.34 -14.31 -1.03
C THR A 116 0.93 -13.47 -0.83
N GLY A 117 1.44 -12.85 -1.89
CA GLY A 117 2.58 -11.93 -1.81
C GLY A 117 2.31 -10.71 -0.91
N MET A 118 1.09 -10.16 -0.94
CA MET A 118 0.68 -9.04 -0.09
C MET A 118 0.63 -9.44 1.38
N ASP A 119 0.13 -10.64 1.69
CA ASP A 119 0.11 -11.15 3.08
C ASP A 119 1.53 -11.28 3.65
N GLY A 120 2.46 -11.82 2.86
CA GLY A 120 3.88 -11.92 3.23
C GLY A 120 4.54 -10.55 3.40
N PHE A 121 4.26 -9.61 2.48
CA PHE A 121 4.76 -8.23 2.57
C PHE A 121 4.26 -7.52 3.83
N CYS A 122 2.96 -7.62 4.13
CA CYS A 122 2.37 -7.07 5.35
C CYS A 122 3.00 -7.68 6.61
N SER A 123 3.35 -8.97 6.60
CA SER A 123 4.06 -9.61 7.70
C SER A 123 5.46 -9.03 7.90
N LYS A 124 6.26 -8.96 6.81
CA LYS A 124 7.60 -8.34 6.81
C LYS A 124 7.53 -6.90 7.31
N LEU A 125 6.56 -6.12 6.82
CA LEU A 125 6.36 -4.74 7.24
C LEU A 125 6.09 -4.64 8.74
N ARG A 126 5.15 -5.44 9.27
CA ARG A 126 4.82 -5.45 10.70
C ARG A 126 6.03 -5.77 11.57
N GLU A 127 6.83 -6.76 11.16
CA GLU A 127 8.07 -7.11 11.86
C GLU A 127 9.08 -5.95 11.84
N ARG A 128 9.31 -5.35 10.66
CA ARG A 128 10.23 -4.21 10.50
C ARG A 128 9.81 -2.97 11.27
N ILE A 129 8.51 -2.69 11.36
CA ILE A 129 8.02 -1.54 12.13
C ILE A 129 7.85 -1.86 13.64
N SER A 130 7.93 -3.13 14.03
CA SER A 130 7.75 -3.55 15.42
C SER A 130 8.85 -3.02 16.33
N CYS A 131 10.08 -2.88 15.84
CA CYS A 131 11.19 -2.31 16.61
C CYS A 131 10.97 -0.82 16.94
N PHE A 132 10.11 -0.13 16.19
CA PHE A 132 9.68 1.23 16.49
C PHE A 132 8.47 1.28 17.43
N SER A 133 7.80 0.15 17.69
CA SER A 133 6.73 0.08 18.67
C SER A 133 7.30 -0.05 20.09
N ARG A 134 6.70 0.64 21.07
CA ARG A 134 7.18 0.61 22.46
C ARG A 134 6.97 -0.77 23.08
N LYS A 135 7.87 -1.16 23.98
CA LYS A 135 7.85 -2.40 24.76
C LYS A 135 6.69 -2.50 25.77
N ALA A 136 6.00 -1.39 26.10
CA ALA A 136 4.95 -1.33 27.13
C ALA A 136 3.56 -0.95 26.58
N ARG A 137 2.50 -1.50 27.20
CA ARG A 137 1.08 -1.24 26.91
C ARG A 137 0.61 0.06 27.58
N SER A 138 0.62 1.17 26.88
CA SER A 138 -0.31 2.29 27.10
C SER A 138 0.00 3.41 26.11
N PHE A 139 -1.00 4.24 25.84
CA PHE A 139 -1.09 5.27 24.80
C PHE A 139 -1.41 4.74 23.39
N ALA A 140 -2.54 5.24 22.90
CA ALA A 140 -2.99 5.09 21.54
C ALA A 140 -1.92 5.52 20.52
N LYS A 141 -1.80 4.77 19.42
CA LYS A 141 -0.89 5.10 18.33
C LYS A 141 -1.32 6.43 17.71
N ARG A 142 -0.36 7.32 17.46
CA ARG A 142 -0.60 8.53 16.67
C ARG A 142 -0.44 8.19 15.18
N LYS A 143 -1.39 8.63 14.35
CA LYS A 143 -1.37 8.48 12.89
C LYS A 143 -0.03 8.94 12.32
N LEU A 144 0.40 10.15 12.67
CA LEU A 144 1.66 10.73 12.21
C LEU A 144 2.89 9.85 12.49
N CYS A 145 2.94 9.21 13.66
CA CYS A 145 4.07 8.34 14.00
C CYS A 145 4.09 7.06 13.13
N ILE A 146 2.92 6.55 12.72
CA ILE A 146 2.84 5.42 11.80
C ILE A 146 3.29 5.88 10.40
N GLU A 147 2.82 7.04 9.94
CA GLU A 147 3.20 7.61 8.65
C GLU A 147 4.70 7.82 8.53
N GLN A 148 5.33 8.48 9.52
CA GLN A 148 6.78 8.70 9.54
C GLN A 148 7.58 7.39 9.47
N ARG A 149 7.10 6.32 10.13
CA ARG A 149 7.75 5.00 10.08
C ARG A 149 7.59 4.34 8.72
N LEU A 150 6.41 4.49 8.11
CA LEU A 150 6.15 3.97 6.77
C LEU A 150 6.95 4.73 5.71
N GLU A 151 7.18 6.03 5.87
CA GLU A 151 8.08 6.81 5.02
C GLU A 151 9.50 6.23 5.06
N ILE A 152 10.08 6.09 6.27
CA ILE A 152 11.41 5.50 6.46
C ILE A 152 11.46 4.08 5.89
N PHE A 153 10.44 3.27 6.17
CA PHE A 153 10.34 1.92 5.64
C PHE A 153 10.28 1.91 4.10
N SER A 154 9.52 2.82 3.48
CA SER A 154 9.40 2.89 2.03
C SER A 154 10.74 3.19 1.37
N VAL A 155 11.53 4.10 1.96
CA VAL A 155 12.87 4.42 1.49
C VAL A 155 13.81 3.23 1.64
N GLN A 156 13.84 2.63 2.84
CA GLN A 156 14.65 1.45 3.13
C GLN A 156 14.32 0.29 2.19
N HIS A 157 13.04 -0.07 2.05
CA HIS A 157 12.60 -1.22 1.27
C HIS A 157 12.77 -0.98 -0.24
N ASN A 158 12.43 0.20 -0.77
CA ASN A 158 12.46 0.43 -2.21
C ASN A 158 13.88 0.70 -2.74
N PHE A 159 14.73 1.37 -1.97
CA PHE A 159 15.99 1.94 -2.50
C PHE A 159 17.27 1.43 -1.84
N ILE A 160 17.20 0.82 -0.64
CA ILE A 160 18.37 0.38 0.13
C ILE A 160 18.44 -1.16 0.21
N GLU A 161 17.38 -1.80 0.71
CA GLU A 161 17.31 -3.25 0.81
C GLU A 161 17.30 -3.89 -0.58
N HIS A 162 18.22 -4.83 -0.80
CA HIS A 162 18.36 -5.52 -2.07
C HIS A 162 18.44 -7.02 -1.88
N GLN A 163 17.89 -7.75 -2.84
CA GLN A 163 18.10 -9.18 -3.00
C GLN A 163 18.95 -9.38 -4.24
N ASN A 164 20.07 -10.10 -4.11
CA ASN A 164 21.04 -10.31 -5.19
C ASN A 164 21.52 -8.99 -5.84
N GLY A 165 21.76 -7.96 -5.03
CA GLY A 165 22.24 -6.64 -5.50
C GLY A 165 21.20 -5.75 -6.20
N VAL A 166 19.94 -6.19 -6.30
CA VAL A 166 18.87 -5.43 -6.97
C VAL A 166 17.77 -5.01 -5.98
N THR A 167 17.45 -3.72 -5.95
CA THR A 167 16.35 -3.16 -5.14
C THR A 167 15.04 -3.15 -5.93
N PRO A 168 13.87 -3.04 -5.27
CA PRO A 168 12.60 -2.85 -5.96
C PRO A 168 12.58 -1.65 -6.92
N ALA A 169 13.19 -0.52 -6.52
CA ALA A 169 13.28 0.66 -7.38
C ALA A 169 14.15 0.43 -8.63
N MET A 170 15.21 -0.38 -8.52
CA MET A 170 16.03 -0.77 -9.67
C MET A 170 15.26 -1.67 -10.65
N LYS A 171 14.45 -2.61 -10.15
CA LYS A 171 13.60 -3.47 -11.00
C LYS A 171 12.56 -2.67 -11.80
N GLU A 172 12.12 -1.55 -11.27
CA GLU A 172 11.20 -0.61 -11.95
C GLU A 172 11.94 0.44 -12.79
N GLY A 173 13.27 0.41 -12.85
CA GLY A 173 14.08 1.37 -13.61
C GLY A 173 14.08 2.79 -13.05
N LEU A 174 13.66 2.99 -11.79
CA LEU A 174 13.60 4.32 -11.15
C LEU A 174 15.00 4.84 -10.79
N ILE A 175 15.95 3.93 -10.55
CA ILE A 175 17.34 4.24 -10.23
C ILE A 175 18.27 3.14 -10.75
N GLY A 176 19.47 3.51 -11.19
CA GLY A 176 20.46 2.55 -11.69
C GLY A 176 21.38 1.92 -10.63
N LYS A 177 21.33 2.39 -9.38
CA LYS A 177 22.22 1.93 -8.30
C LYS A 177 21.51 1.93 -6.96
N THR A 178 21.97 1.08 -6.06
CA THR A 178 21.48 1.06 -4.67
C THR A 178 21.84 2.37 -3.95
N LEU A 179 20.92 2.82 -3.10
CA LEU A 179 21.16 3.92 -2.18
C LEU A 179 21.67 3.41 -0.84
N THR A 180 22.27 4.31 -0.08
CA THR A 180 22.62 4.11 1.33
C THR A 180 21.99 5.24 2.14
N TRP A 181 21.80 5.02 3.44
CA TRP A 181 21.35 6.10 4.33
C TRP A 181 22.27 7.31 4.28
N GLU A 182 23.58 7.08 4.24
CA GLU A 182 24.56 8.14 4.08
C GLU A 182 24.27 8.97 2.81
N LYS A 183 24.11 8.34 1.66
CA LYS A 183 23.79 9.06 0.42
C LYS A 183 22.50 9.86 0.56
N ILE A 184 21.44 9.27 1.12
CA ILE A 184 20.14 9.93 1.28
C ILE A 184 20.24 11.15 2.20
N PHE A 185 20.90 11.02 3.36
CA PHE A 185 21.06 12.13 4.31
C PHE A 185 21.97 13.25 3.79
N HIS A 186 22.83 12.95 2.80
CA HIS A 186 23.71 13.92 2.17
C HIS A 186 23.24 14.37 0.77
N VAL A 187 22.03 13.97 0.33
CA VAL A 187 21.42 14.52 -0.88
C VAL A 187 21.20 16.02 -0.66
N ARG A 188 21.90 16.83 -1.44
CA ARG A 188 21.61 18.27 -1.52
C ARG A 188 20.33 18.44 -2.30
N LEU A 189 19.27 18.83 -1.61
CA LEU A 189 18.04 19.28 -2.25
C LEU A 189 18.37 20.60 -2.95
N THR A 190 18.43 20.61 -4.28
CA THR A 190 18.44 21.87 -5.03
C THR A 190 17.10 22.54 -4.80
N THR A 191 17.14 23.82 -4.42
CA THR A 191 15.96 24.65 -4.10
C THR A 191 14.86 24.44 -5.13
N LEU A 192 13.65 24.14 -4.67
CA LEU A 192 12.45 24.16 -5.50
C LEU A 192 12.34 25.57 -6.07
N LYS A 193 12.42 25.69 -7.40
CA LYS A 193 12.02 26.92 -8.09
C LYS A 193 10.51 27.08 -8.00
#